data_AF-A0A2S6T7A9-F1
#
_entry.id   AF-A0A2S6T7A9-F1
#
_cell.length_a   1.000
_cell.length_b   1.000
_cell.length_c   1.000
_cell.angle_alpha   90.00
_cell.angle_beta   90.00
_cell.angle_gamma   90.00
#
_symmetry.space_group_name_H-M   'P 1'
#
loop_
_entity.id
_entity.type
_entity.pdbx_description
1 polymer ?
#
loop_
_entity_poly.entity_id
_entity_poly.type
_entity_poly.pdbx_seq_one_letter_code
_entity_poly.pdbx_strand_id
1 'polypeptide(L)'
;AVMGPLENSDLVGLDLTLNIHKFLLSDLDTSTEPQKLLQAKVQAGELGMSAGKGFLKWTPGKADEVRAGMQRHLVKAAKERRDKLNY
;
A
#
# COMPACT_ATOMS: atom_id res chain seq x y z
N ALA A 1 -6.42 -8.92 9.10
CA ALA A 1 -5.44 -8.34 8.15
C ALA A 1 -4.43 -7.51 8.93
N VAL A 2 -3.16 -7.46 8.50
CA VAL A 2 -2.09 -6.70 9.19
C VAL A 2 -2.10 -5.21 8.83
N MET A 3 -2.79 -4.85 7.74
CA MET A 3 -2.87 -3.51 7.19
C MET A 3 -4.17 -3.34 6.40
N GLY A 4 -4.78 -2.15 6.44
CA GLY A 4 -5.92 -1.80 5.60
C GLY A 4 -5.51 -1.42 4.16
N PRO A 5 -6.44 -1.43 3.19
CA PRO A 5 -6.12 -1.15 1.79
C PRO A 5 -5.54 0.25 1.56
N LEU A 6 -6.05 1.29 2.25
CA LEU A 6 -5.52 2.65 2.11
C LEU A 6 -4.13 2.80 2.74
N GLU A 7 -3.89 2.15 3.87
CA GLU A 7 -2.56 2.10 4.48
C GLU A 7 -1.56 1.37 3.58
N ASN A 8 -2.01 0.33 2.88
CA ASN A 8 -1.18 -0.40 1.92
C ASN A 8 -0.84 0.45 0.70
N SER A 9 -1.81 1.16 0.13
CA SER A 9 -1.54 2.10 -0.97
C SER A 9 -0.58 3.21 -0.54
N ASP A 10 -0.74 3.76 0.67
CA ASP A 10 0.17 4.77 1.19
C ASP A 10 1.56 4.22 1.56
N LEU A 11 1.66 2.94 1.95
CA LEU A 11 2.95 2.27 2.19
C LEU A 11 3.72 2.09 0.88
N VAL A 12 3.04 1.61 -0.16
CA VAL A 12 3.64 1.30 -1.47
C VAL A 12 3.96 2.57 -2.26
N GLY A 13 3.08 3.56 -2.21
CA GLY A 13 3.18 4.80 -2.97
C GLY A 13 1.97 5.02 -3.89
N LEU A 14 1.39 6.23 -3.84
CA LEU A 14 0.21 6.56 -4.65
C LEU A 14 0.54 6.80 -6.13
N ASP A 15 1.77 7.19 -6.43
CA ASP A 15 2.30 7.26 -7.80
C ASP A 15 2.35 5.88 -8.47
N LEU A 16 2.90 4.88 -7.76
CA LEU A 16 2.89 3.50 -8.24
C LEU A 16 1.48 2.94 -8.32
N THR A 17 0.64 3.22 -7.31
CA THR A 17 -0.79 2.83 -7.32
C THR A 17 -1.50 3.41 -8.54
N LEU A 18 -1.27 4.68 -8.88
CA LEU A 18 -1.83 5.32 -10.07
C LEU A 18 -1.35 4.67 -11.37
N ASN A 19 -0.07 4.30 -11.45
CA ASN A 19 0.48 3.61 -12.62
C ASN A 19 -0.13 2.22 -12.80
N ILE A 20 -0.35 1.49 -11.70
CA ILE A 20 -1.05 0.19 -11.73
C ILE A 20 -2.48 0.39 -12.24
N HIS A 21 -3.21 1.39 -11.76
CA HIS A 21 -4.57 1.67 -12.24
C HIS A 21 -4.57 1.99 -13.74
N LYS A 22 -3.62 2.80 -14.24
CA LYS A 22 -3.53 3.12 -15.67
C LYS A 22 -3.28 1.91 -16.57
N PHE A 23 -2.67 0.86 -16.02
CA PHE A 23 -2.33 -0.34 -16.78
C PHE A 23 -3.37 -1.45 -16.63
N LEU A 24 -3.81 -1.74 -15.40
CA LEU A 24 -4.54 -2.95 -15.07
C LEU A 24 -6.04 -2.73 -14.79
N LEU A 25 -6.47 -1.49 -14.52
CA LEU A 25 -7.84 -1.24 -14.05
C LEU A 25 -8.90 -1.67 -15.06
N SER A 26 -8.70 -1.42 -16.35
CA SER A 26 -9.66 -1.79 -17.41
C SER A 26 -9.86 -3.29 -17.55
N ASP A 27 -8.89 -4.09 -17.10
CA ASP A 27 -8.97 -5.55 -17.14
C ASP A 27 -9.65 -6.12 -15.88
N LEU A 28 -9.76 -5.32 -14.80
CA LEU A 28 -10.30 -5.75 -13.51
C LEU A 28 -11.65 -5.13 -13.17
N ASP A 29 -11.97 -3.99 -13.76
CA ASP A 29 -13.16 -3.19 -13.44
C ASP A 29 -13.73 -2.50 -14.69
N THR A 30 -15.01 -2.15 -14.64
CA THR A 30 -15.68 -1.41 -15.73
C THR A 30 -15.26 0.07 -15.81
N SER A 31 -14.53 0.57 -14.81
CA SER A 31 -13.98 1.92 -14.82
C SER A 31 -12.94 2.07 -15.94
N THR A 32 -13.10 3.10 -16.74
CA THR A 32 -12.19 3.40 -17.87
C THR A 32 -10.97 4.22 -17.45
N GLU A 33 -10.97 4.80 -16.25
CA GLU A 33 -9.91 5.66 -15.75
C GLU A 33 -9.65 5.48 -14.25
N PRO A 34 -8.42 5.76 -13.76
CA PRO A 34 -8.14 5.78 -12.32
C PRO A 34 -9.05 6.76 -11.58
N GLN A 35 -9.36 6.44 -10.32
CA GLN A 35 -10.20 7.31 -9.47
C GLN A 35 -9.65 8.74 -9.39
N LYS A 36 -10.51 9.73 -9.58
CA LYS A 36 -10.14 11.16 -9.59
C LYS A 36 -9.42 11.60 -8.30
N LEU A 37 -9.81 11.04 -7.15
CA LEU A 37 -9.16 11.33 -5.88
C LEU A 37 -7.69 10.89 -5.87
N LEU A 38 -7.39 9.70 -6.39
CA LEU A 38 -6.02 9.20 -6.50
C LEU A 38 -5.18 10.12 -7.40
N GLN A 39 -5.72 10.51 -8.55
CA GLN A 39 -5.06 11.43 -9.48
C GLN A 39 -4.74 12.78 -8.81
N ALA A 40 -5.73 13.36 -8.12
CA ALA A 40 -5.57 14.64 -7.42
C ALA A 40 -4.51 14.58 -6.31
N LYS A 41 -4.43 13.48 -5.56
CA LYS A 41 -3.42 13.29 -4.51
C LYS A 41 -2.00 13.21 -5.06
N VAL A 42 -1.82 12.45 -6.14
CA VAL A 42 -0.51 12.36 -6.82
C VAL A 42 -0.09 13.72 -7.38
N GLN A 43 -1.01 14.46 -8.01
CA GLN A 43 -0.75 15.82 -8.49
C GLN A 43 -0.36 16.79 -7.36
N ALA A 44 -0.94 16.62 -6.17
CA ALA A 44 -0.61 17.43 -4.99
C ALA A 44 0.68 16.99 -4.27
N GLY A 45 1.40 15.96 -4.75
CA GLY A 45 2.58 15.42 -4.07
C GLY A 45 2.27 14.64 -2.79
N GLU A 46 0.99 14.28 -2.57
CA GLU A 46 0.56 13.45 -1.43
C GLU A 46 0.79 11.97 -1.76
N LEU A 47 2.05 11.54 -1.80
CA LEU A 47 2.45 10.26 -2.36
C LEU A 47 2.35 9.06 -1.40
N GLY A 48 1.97 9.28 -0.13
CA GLY A 48 1.86 8.22 0.87
C GLY A 48 2.75 8.47 2.10
N MET A 49 3.16 7.39 2.76
CA MET A 49 3.95 7.43 3.99
C MET A 49 5.28 8.16 3.83
N SER A 50 5.96 7.99 2.69
CA SER A 50 7.26 8.63 2.40
C SER A 50 7.15 10.15 2.26
N ALA A 51 6.01 10.65 1.79
CA ALA A 51 5.72 12.08 1.67
C ALA A 51 5.06 12.69 2.92
N GLY A 52 4.84 11.89 3.98
CA GLY A 52 4.11 12.32 5.19
C GLY A 52 2.59 12.44 5.02
N LYS A 53 2.07 12.23 3.81
CA LYS A 53 0.64 12.25 3.50
C LYS A 53 0.34 11.49 2.21
N GLY A 54 -0.70 10.67 2.24
CA GLY A 54 -1.34 10.08 1.07
C GLY A 54 -2.86 10.14 1.26
N PHE A 55 -3.54 8.99 1.24
CA PHE A 55 -4.92 8.91 1.71
C PHE A 55 -5.04 9.25 3.20
N LEU A 56 -4.04 8.89 4.00
CA LEU A 56 -3.93 9.21 5.41
C LEU A 56 -2.83 10.26 5.66
N LYS A 57 -2.87 10.89 6.84
CA LYS A 57 -1.76 11.71 7.34
C LYS A 57 -0.78 10.81 8.10
N TRP A 58 0.50 10.96 7.83
CA TRP A 58 1.54 10.12 8.42
C TRP A 58 2.51 10.94 9.25
N THR A 59 2.61 10.61 10.53
CA THR A 59 3.80 10.96 11.31
C THR A 59 4.86 9.88 11.07
N PRO A 60 6.16 10.22 11.17
CA PRO A 60 7.23 9.23 11.03
C PRO A 60 7.02 8.01 11.96
N GLY A 61 6.70 8.26 13.23
CA GLY A 61 6.44 7.18 14.20
C GLY A 61 5.28 6.27 13.79
N LYS A 62 4.19 6.83 13.23
CA LYS A 62 3.06 6.02 12.80
C LYS A 62 3.37 5.16 11.57
N ALA A 63 4.11 5.72 10.62
CA ALA A 63 4.55 4.98 9.44
C ALA A 63 5.47 3.80 9.84
N ASP A 64 6.37 4.03 10.80
CA ASP A 64 7.28 3.01 11.30
C ASP A 64 6.57 1.88 12.07
N GLU A 65 5.57 2.20 12.89
CA GLU A 65 4.71 1.20 13.54
C GLU A 65 4.06 0.25 12.52
N VAL A 66 3.51 0.82 11.43
CA VAL A 66 2.82 0.07 10.39
C VAL A 66 3.81 -0.81 9.61
N ARG A 67 4.98 -0.27 9.24
CA ARG A 67 6.06 -1.05 8.60
C ARG A 67 6.52 -2.20 9.49
N ALA A 68 6.76 -1.94 10.77
CA ALA A 68 7.19 -2.95 11.72
C ALA A 68 6.12 -4.04 11.92
N GLY A 69 4.84 -3.67 11.93
CA GLY A 69 3.71 -4.61 11.94
C GLY A 69 3.74 -5.58 10.76
N MET A 70 3.92 -5.04 9.55
CA MET A 70 4.05 -5.84 8.33
C MET A 70 5.26 -6.76 8.36
N GLN A 71 6.44 -6.25 8.73
CA GLN A 71 7.66 -7.05 8.82
C GLN A 71 7.51 -8.23 9.81
N ARG A 72 6.95 -7.98 11.00
CA ARG A 72 6.68 -9.05 11.98
C ARG A 72 5.76 -10.12 11.41
N HIS A 73 4.73 -9.72 10.67
CA HIS A 73 3.80 -10.65 10.04
C HIS A 73 4.49 -11.50 8.97
N LEU A 74 5.27 -10.89 8.08
CA LEU A 74 5.99 -11.60 7.02
C LEU A 74 6.99 -12.61 7.60
N VAL A 75 7.74 -12.23 8.64
CA VAL A 75 8.66 -13.14 9.34
C VAL A 75 7.92 -14.32 9.97
N LYS A 76 6.77 -14.06 10.62
CA LYS A 76 5.93 -15.12 11.18
C LYS A 76 5.44 -16.08 10.09
N ALA A 77 4.88 -15.55 9.01
CA ALA A 77 4.37 -16.36 7.89
C ALA A 77 5.49 -17.19 7.23
N ALA A 78 6.69 -16.64 7.09
CA ALA A 78 7.85 -17.36 6.54
C ALA A 78 8.28 -18.53 7.44
N LYS A 79 8.30 -18.34 8.76
CA LYS A 79 8.60 -19.42 9.74
C LYS A 79 7.56 -20.53 9.66
N GLU A 80 6.28 -20.18 9.69
CA GLU A 80 5.18 -21.14 9.60
C GLU A 80 5.22 -21.94 8.29
N ARG A 81 5.54 -21.28 7.16
CA ARG A 81 5.71 -21.95 5.87
C ARG A 81 6.89 -22.93 5.88
N ARG A 82 8.03 -22.54 6.44
CA ARG A 82 9.21 -23.40 6.57
C ARG A 82 8.89 -24.63 7.42
N ASP A 83 8.25 -24.45 8.57
CA ASP A 83 7.95 -25.54 9.48
C ASP A 83 6.96 -26.55 8.87
N LYS A 84 6.02 -26.10 8.02
CA LYS A 84 5.13 -26.97 7.24
C LYS A 84 5.82 -27.77 6.12
N LEU A 85 6.95 -27.30 5.60
CA LEU A 85 7.70 -27.97 4.52
C LEU A 85 8.74 -28.96 5.05
N ASN A 86 9.05 -28.90 6.35
CA ASN A 86 9.99 -29.78 7.04
C ASN A 86 9.30 -30.99 7.73
N TYR A 87 8.04 -31.25 7.38
CA TYR A 87 7.25 -32.43 7.77
C TYR A 87 6.84 -33.17 6.50
#